data_AF-A0A7S0GVG7-F1
#
_entry.id   AF-A0A7S0GVG7-F1
#
_cell.length_a   1.000
_cell.length_b   1.000
_cell.length_c   1.000
_cell.angle_alpha   90.00
_cell.angle_beta   90.00
_cell.angle_gamma   90.00
#
_symmetry.space_group_name_H-M   'P 1'
#
loop_
_entity.id
_entity.type
_entity.pdbx_description
1 polymer ?
#
loop_
_entity_poly.entity_id
_entity_poly.type
_entity_poly.pdbx_seq_one_letter_code
_entity_poly.pdbx_strand_id
1 'polypeptide(L)'
;KTRSSSHLLLRPMFATAQSLRVTPLAAPKRVGGARRAARAVRPVRAHAKKADDVEPTMEPLSVSRRVLGLSSVLGAASLTTDLVFPTPAEAKKIVSGYTPLEGFDVTYVFHKTGTMGADDWYKNAFKPFLDGGLHSGEVGGPETGAAFKTVFNVVVMRGRETENETVAVAFVHPKASTDLIAKFFDDKNPFWQTGRDEGWLLGPLTNFKTTPFLARGADPKTGYPPQWKKGSGVLVASFGLKIDKNEWIPAFTSPDSDKLHDAAGIYTSVASTVNKGSEYDSAFKAVQVFHTFKNFKQAVAFDAMIQAKQPPFDAVAEITDNFQGQTYEVISDTNFPEYFPQA
;
A
#
# COMPACT_ATOMS: atom_id res chain seq x y z
N LYS A 1 1.25 -24.16 66.79
CA LYS A 1 1.32 -22.75 67.26
C LYS A 1 1.94 -21.91 66.15
N THR A 2 1.13 -20.98 65.59
CA THR A 2 1.44 -19.62 65.06
C THR A 2 2.55 -19.47 63.98
N ARG A 3 2.23 -19.19 62.70
CA ARG A 3 1.75 -17.95 62.00
C ARG A 3 2.83 -16.88 61.72
N SER A 4 2.88 -16.45 60.45
CA SER A 4 3.02 -15.07 59.90
C SER A 4 4.08 -15.00 58.77
N SER A 5 3.73 -15.03 57.49
CA SER A 5 3.11 -14.00 56.61
C SER A 5 4.09 -12.99 56.02
N SER A 6 4.24 -13.02 54.69
CA SER A 6 4.45 -11.87 53.80
C SER A 6 4.21 -12.34 52.34
N HIS A 7 2.96 -12.27 51.90
CA HIS A 7 2.58 -12.38 50.49
C HIS A 7 2.88 -11.04 49.80
N LEU A 8 3.65 -11.07 48.72
CA LEU A 8 3.77 -9.98 47.76
C LEU A 8 2.97 -10.37 46.51
N LEU A 9 1.96 -9.53 46.24
CA LEU A 9 1.00 -9.62 45.14
C LEU A 9 1.70 -9.37 43.80
N LEU A 10 1.82 -10.41 42.97
CA LEU A 10 1.91 -10.27 41.51
C LEU A 10 0.54 -10.64 40.95
N ARG A 11 -0.19 -9.62 40.47
CA ARG A 11 -1.47 -9.76 39.79
C ARG A 11 -1.26 -10.53 38.47
N PRO A 12 -1.94 -11.65 38.22
CA PRO A 12 -2.03 -12.21 36.89
C PRO A 12 -3.10 -11.44 36.11
N MET A 13 -2.69 -10.67 35.10
CA MET A 13 -3.62 -10.23 34.06
C MET A 13 -3.88 -11.42 33.11
N PHE A 14 -5.14 -11.58 32.73
CA PHE A 14 -5.66 -12.53 31.74
C PHE A 14 -5.92 -13.97 32.21
N ALA A 15 -6.97 -14.14 33.03
CA ALA A 15 -7.79 -15.35 33.03
C ALA A 15 -9.19 -15.08 33.61
N THR A 16 -10.25 -15.23 32.80
CA THR A 16 -11.42 -16.12 33.05
C THR A 16 -12.50 -15.90 31.99
N ALA A 17 -12.84 -16.98 31.29
CA ALA A 17 -14.08 -17.12 30.54
C ALA A 17 -15.22 -17.49 31.49
N GLN A 18 -16.45 -16.99 31.25
CA GLN A 18 -17.71 -17.73 31.52
C GLN A 18 -18.95 -17.04 30.90
N SER A 19 -19.49 -17.69 29.87
CA SER A 19 -20.90 -17.95 29.49
C SER A 19 -22.02 -16.95 29.90
N LEU A 20 -22.83 -16.52 28.92
CA LEU A 20 -24.30 -16.72 28.90
C LEU A 20 -24.94 -16.43 27.52
N ARG A 21 -26.11 -17.05 27.30
CA ARG A 21 -26.81 -17.36 26.03
C ARG A 21 -27.72 -16.26 25.45
N VAL A 22 -27.76 -16.21 24.11
CA VAL A 22 -28.91 -16.13 23.16
C VAL A 22 -29.80 -14.85 23.09
N THR A 23 -29.80 -14.18 21.91
CA THR A 23 -30.93 -14.09 20.93
C THR A 23 -30.51 -13.32 19.66
N PRO A 24 -30.93 -13.71 18.44
CA PRO A 24 -30.65 -12.96 17.21
C PRO A 24 -31.74 -11.93 16.91
N LEU A 25 -31.36 -10.68 16.62
CA LEU A 25 -32.28 -9.64 16.16
C LEU A 25 -32.10 -9.39 14.66
N ALA A 26 -33.25 -9.32 13.99
CA ALA A 26 -33.47 -9.46 12.56
C ALA A 26 -32.90 -8.32 11.69
N ALA A 27 -32.56 -8.69 10.45
CA ALA A 27 -32.21 -7.77 9.37
C ALA A 27 -33.43 -6.95 8.87
N PRO A 28 -33.27 -5.67 8.50
CA PRO A 28 -34.29 -4.96 7.74
C PRO A 28 -34.10 -5.11 6.22
N LYS A 29 -35.24 -5.25 5.57
CA LYS A 29 -35.50 -5.50 4.16
C LYS A 29 -35.10 -4.35 3.23
N ARG A 30 -34.73 -4.74 2.00
CA ARG A 30 -34.77 -3.93 0.77
C ARG A 30 -36.16 -3.30 0.56
N VAL A 31 -36.20 -2.02 0.19
CA VAL A 31 -37.34 -1.39 -0.47
C VAL A 31 -36.86 -0.82 -1.80
N GLY A 32 -37.53 -1.23 -2.87
CA GLY A 32 -37.23 -0.81 -4.23
C GLY A 32 -38.01 0.42 -4.68
N GLY A 33 -37.51 1.02 -5.76
CA GLY A 33 -38.33 1.47 -6.89
C GLY A 33 -38.98 2.85 -6.80
N ALA A 34 -38.39 3.83 -7.48
CA ALA A 34 -39.13 4.85 -8.20
C ALA A 34 -38.36 5.27 -9.47
N ARG A 35 -39.01 5.11 -10.63
CA ARG A 35 -38.56 5.50 -11.98
C ARG A 35 -39.15 6.87 -12.36
N ARG A 36 -38.48 7.50 -13.36
CA ARG A 36 -38.83 8.68 -14.20
C ARG A 36 -38.25 10.00 -13.67
N ALA A 37 -37.63 10.87 -14.47
CA ALA A 37 -37.89 11.15 -15.89
C ALA A 37 -36.61 11.45 -16.70
N ALA A 38 -36.59 10.96 -17.94
CA ALA A 38 -35.65 11.35 -18.98
C ALA A 38 -36.08 12.68 -19.59
N ARG A 39 -35.12 13.60 -19.81
CA ARG A 39 -35.34 14.79 -20.64
C ARG A 39 -34.30 14.79 -21.76
N ALA A 40 -34.81 14.74 -22.97
CA ALA A 40 -34.08 14.65 -24.23
C ALA A 40 -33.24 15.90 -24.52
N VAL A 41 -32.03 15.69 -25.03
CA VAL A 41 -31.22 16.72 -25.68
C VAL A 41 -30.96 16.27 -27.12
N ARG A 42 -31.35 17.11 -28.07
CA ARG A 42 -31.17 16.94 -29.52
C ARG A 42 -29.67 17.07 -29.90
N PRO A 43 -29.16 16.27 -30.86
CA PRO A 43 -27.86 16.53 -31.47
C PRO A 43 -27.98 17.54 -32.62
N VAL A 44 -27.09 18.55 -32.64
CA VAL A 44 -26.91 19.45 -33.79
C VAL A 44 -25.83 18.85 -34.68
N ARG A 45 -26.21 18.60 -35.94
CA ARG A 45 -25.39 18.16 -37.06
C ARG A 45 -24.66 19.38 -37.63
N ALA A 46 -23.36 19.29 -37.85
CA ALA A 46 -22.64 20.21 -38.74
C ALA A 46 -21.81 19.39 -39.75
N HIS A 47 -21.77 19.92 -40.96
CA HIS A 47 -21.54 19.24 -42.23
C HIS A 47 -20.08 18.79 -42.48
N ALA A 48 -19.96 17.64 -43.16
CA ALA A 48 -18.80 17.26 -43.95
C ALA A 48 -18.83 17.91 -45.34
N LYS A 49 -17.66 18.28 -45.88
CA LYS A 49 -17.39 18.36 -47.32
C LYS A 49 -16.11 17.58 -47.64
N LYS A 50 -16.26 16.68 -48.62
CA LYS A 50 -15.29 15.89 -49.41
C LYS A 50 -14.19 16.77 -50.06
N ALA A 51 -13.13 16.29 -50.68
CA ALA A 51 -12.32 15.06 -50.81
C ALA A 51 -11.29 15.43 -51.91
N ASP A 52 -10.13 14.77 -52.00
CA ASP A 52 -9.51 14.46 -53.30
C ASP A 52 -8.50 13.31 -53.13
N ASP A 53 -8.59 12.40 -54.10
CA ASP A 53 -7.99 11.07 -54.21
C ASP A 53 -6.50 11.12 -54.63
N VAL A 54 -5.68 10.16 -54.16
CA VAL A 54 -4.73 9.36 -54.99
C VAL A 54 -4.33 8.08 -54.23
N GLU A 55 -4.53 6.92 -54.84
CA GLU A 55 -3.85 5.64 -54.60
C GLU A 55 -3.59 5.00 -56.00
N PRO A 56 -2.79 3.91 -56.18
CA PRO A 56 -1.85 3.21 -55.28
C PRO A 56 -0.52 2.79 -55.96
N THR A 57 0.45 2.31 -55.17
CA THR A 57 1.40 1.26 -55.63
C THR A 57 1.81 0.37 -54.44
N MET A 58 1.52 -0.93 -54.56
CA MET A 58 2.02 -2.03 -53.70
C MET A 58 3.49 -2.36 -54.05
N GLU A 59 4.38 -2.95 -53.25
CA GLU A 59 4.33 -3.96 -52.17
C GLU A 59 5.56 -3.77 -51.19
N PRO A 60 6.04 -4.77 -50.40
CA PRO A 60 5.61 -5.07 -49.03
C PRO A 60 6.78 -4.99 -48.03
N LEU A 61 6.64 -4.24 -46.92
CA LEU A 61 7.68 -4.23 -45.88
C LEU A 61 7.11 -4.36 -44.46
N SER A 62 7.25 -5.58 -43.95
CA SER A 62 7.65 -5.97 -42.59
C SER A 62 7.36 -5.01 -41.42
N VAL A 63 6.47 -5.48 -40.53
CA VAL A 63 6.49 -5.34 -39.06
C VAL A 63 6.74 -3.93 -38.50
N SER A 64 5.61 -3.29 -38.14
CA SER A 64 5.49 -1.95 -37.57
C SER A 64 6.30 -1.74 -36.28
N ARG A 65 7.36 -0.92 -36.35
CA ARG A 65 7.89 -0.16 -35.20
C ARG A 65 6.96 1.03 -34.94
N ARG A 66 5.95 0.86 -34.09
CA ARG A 66 5.27 2.02 -33.47
C ARG A 66 6.21 2.65 -32.47
N VAL A 67 6.95 3.64 -32.98
CA VAL A 67 7.58 4.72 -32.22
C VAL A 67 6.46 5.43 -31.44
N LEU A 68 6.44 5.20 -30.13
CA LEU A 68 5.74 6.05 -29.15
C LEU A 68 6.44 7.41 -29.14
N GLY A 69 6.06 8.27 -30.09
CA GLY A 69 6.53 9.63 -30.23
C GLY A 69 5.53 10.62 -29.64
N LEU A 70 5.88 11.18 -28.48
CA LEU A 70 5.32 12.40 -27.90
C LEU A 70 5.19 13.54 -28.92
N SER A 71 4.03 14.19 -28.98
CA SER A 71 3.87 15.64 -29.23
C SER A 71 2.41 15.99 -29.49
N SER A 72 1.71 16.58 -28.51
CA SER A 72 0.99 17.87 -28.64
C SER A 72 0.02 18.09 -27.47
N VAL A 73 -0.08 19.35 -27.07
CA VAL A 73 -0.57 19.88 -25.80
C VAL A 73 -2.03 20.36 -25.93
N LEU A 74 -2.70 20.51 -24.76
CA LEU A 74 -3.78 21.46 -24.40
C LEU A 74 -5.25 21.03 -24.52
N GLY A 75 -5.91 20.97 -23.34
CA GLY A 75 -7.20 21.64 -23.12
C GLY A 75 -8.30 20.86 -22.39
N ALA A 76 -8.40 21.03 -21.06
CA ALA A 76 -9.64 21.39 -20.33
C ALA A 76 -9.42 21.33 -18.80
N ALA A 77 -9.67 22.44 -18.14
CA ALA A 77 -9.43 22.67 -16.71
C ALA A 77 -10.56 22.13 -15.80
N SER A 78 -10.20 21.61 -14.62
CA SER A 78 -10.60 22.14 -13.30
C SER A 78 -10.23 21.17 -12.18
N LEU A 79 -9.49 21.68 -11.17
CA LEU A 79 -8.93 21.03 -9.97
C LEU A 79 -7.57 20.32 -10.10
N THR A 80 -6.73 20.71 -11.06
CA THR A 80 -5.34 20.23 -11.14
C THR A 80 -4.42 21.25 -10.50
N THR A 81 -3.68 20.89 -9.44
CA THR A 81 -2.34 21.43 -9.27
C THR A 81 -1.61 21.17 -10.58
N ASP A 82 -1.31 22.22 -11.34
CA ASP A 82 -0.53 22.12 -12.58
C ASP A 82 0.80 21.45 -12.26
N LEU A 83 0.90 20.15 -12.52
CA LEU A 83 2.14 19.41 -12.44
C LEU A 83 3.00 19.86 -13.61
N VAL A 84 3.79 20.91 -13.38
CA VAL A 84 4.89 21.26 -14.25
C VAL A 84 5.92 20.14 -14.11
N PHE A 85 6.00 19.28 -15.13
CA PHE A 85 7.00 18.21 -15.16
C PHE A 85 8.39 18.82 -15.35
N PRO A 86 9.35 18.55 -14.44
CA PRO A 86 10.73 19.00 -14.64
C PRO A 86 11.32 18.33 -15.88
N THR A 87 12.33 18.95 -16.51
CA THR A 87 13.10 18.27 -17.56
C THR A 87 13.89 17.08 -16.97
N PRO A 88 14.36 16.09 -17.77
CA PRO A 88 15.09 14.95 -17.21
C PRO A 88 16.35 15.35 -16.43
N ALA A 89 16.97 16.47 -16.79
CA ALA A 89 18.15 17.01 -16.11
C ALA A 89 17.81 17.75 -14.81
N GLU A 90 16.57 18.24 -14.68
CA GLU A 90 16.07 18.96 -13.50
C GLU A 90 15.38 18.04 -12.49
N ALA A 91 14.87 16.89 -12.94
CA ALA A 91 14.34 15.86 -12.06
C ALA A 91 15.43 15.51 -11.04
N LYS A 92 15.11 15.68 -9.75
CA LYS A 92 16.11 15.43 -8.71
C LYS A 92 16.63 14.01 -8.85
N LYS A 93 17.97 13.86 -8.83
CA LYS A 93 18.70 12.57 -8.73
C LYS A 93 18.23 11.65 -7.58
N ILE A 94 17.33 12.14 -6.72
CA ILE A 94 16.81 11.43 -5.57
C ILE A 94 16.00 10.20 -5.99
N VAL A 95 15.30 10.14 -7.13
CA VAL A 95 14.46 8.97 -7.51
C VAL A 95 14.86 8.34 -8.85
N SER A 96 15.93 8.83 -9.49
CA SER A 96 16.39 8.34 -10.78
C SER A 96 17.03 6.96 -10.70
N GLY A 97 16.73 6.09 -11.67
CA GLY A 97 17.20 4.70 -11.69
C GLY A 97 16.56 3.83 -10.60
N TYR A 98 17.17 2.70 -10.29
CA TYR A 98 16.71 1.81 -9.23
C TYR A 98 17.85 0.99 -8.61
N THR A 99 17.64 0.58 -7.37
CA THR A 99 18.45 -0.39 -6.65
C THR A 99 17.68 -1.71 -6.60
N PRO A 100 18.24 -2.83 -7.11
CA PRO A 100 17.65 -4.15 -6.90
C PRO A 100 17.54 -4.47 -5.41
N LEU A 101 16.44 -5.08 -5.00
CA LEU A 101 16.25 -5.55 -3.63
C LEU A 101 16.12 -7.07 -3.61
N GLU A 102 16.76 -7.71 -2.63
CA GLU A 102 16.71 -9.15 -2.42
C GLU A 102 16.92 -9.53 -0.95
N GLY A 103 16.64 -10.80 -0.61
CA GLY A 103 16.94 -11.35 0.71
C GLY A 103 15.88 -11.15 1.82
N PHE A 104 14.91 -10.27 1.62
CA PHE A 104 13.86 -9.99 2.61
C PHE A 104 12.45 -9.99 2.00
N ASP A 105 11.47 -10.14 2.88
CA ASP A 105 10.05 -10.00 2.59
C ASP A 105 9.46 -8.93 3.51
N VAL A 106 8.24 -8.49 3.16
CA VAL A 106 7.44 -7.62 4.01
C VAL A 106 6.09 -8.25 4.27
N THR A 107 5.74 -8.39 5.54
CA THR A 107 4.37 -8.72 5.96
C THR A 107 3.64 -7.44 6.28
N TYR A 108 2.60 -7.14 5.51
CA TYR A 108 1.72 -6.01 5.75
C TYR A 108 0.46 -6.48 6.44
N VAL A 109 0.03 -5.71 7.43
CA VAL A 109 -1.17 -5.98 8.21
C VAL A 109 -1.97 -4.71 8.28
N PHE A 110 -3.27 -4.79 8.03
CA PHE A 110 -4.15 -3.66 8.23
C PHE A 110 -5.42 -4.07 8.95
N HIS A 111 -5.93 -3.14 9.76
CA HIS A 111 -7.20 -3.29 10.43
C HIS A 111 -7.78 -1.92 10.80
N LYS A 112 -9.05 -1.93 11.19
CA LYS A 112 -9.75 -0.76 11.69
C LYS A 112 -9.50 -0.63 13.19
N THR A 113 -9.26 0.58 13.68
CA THR A 113 -8.98 0.86 15.10
C THR A 113 -10.22 1.05 15.96
N GLY A 114 -11.42 0.96 15.37
CA GLY A 114 -12.67 1.18 16.08
C GLY A 114 -12.79 2.62 16.60
N THR A 115 -13.28 2.75 17.83
CA THR A 115 -13.48 4.05 18.49
C THR A 115 -12.22 4.62 19.13
N MET A 116 -11.11 3.85 19.18
CA MET A 116 -9.87 4.32 19.80
C MET A 116 -9.16 5.36 18.93
N GLY A 117 -9.26 5.26 17.61
CA GLY A 117 -8.50 6.10 16.68
C GLY A 117 -7.02 5.72 16.62
N ALA A 118 -6.33 6.15 15.56
CA ALA A 118 -4.99 5.67 15.24
C ALA A 118 -3.91 6.14 16.22
N ASP A 119 -4.01 7.36 16.74
CA ASP A 119 -3.00 7.91 17.66
C ASP A 119 -3.02 7.21 19.03
N ASP A 120 -4.20 6.98 19.60
CA ASP A 120 -4.33 6.25 20.87
C ASP A 120 -4.06 4.75 20.69
N TRP A 121 -4.47 4.16 19.56
CA TRP A 121 -4.09 2.79 19.22
C TRP A 121 -2.56 2.65 19.16
N TYR A 122 -1.88 3.56 18.46
CA TYR A 122 -0.43 3.51 18.36
C TYR A 122 0.22 3.64 19.72
N LYS A 123 -0.21 4.61 20.54
CA LYS A 123 0.39 4.87 21.84
C LYS A 123 0.15 3.75 22.85
N ASN A 124 -1.07 3.21 22.91
CA ASN A 124 -1.50 2.35 24.01
C ASN A 124 -1.50 0.86 23.65
N ALA A 125 -1.78 0.50 22.39
CA ALA A 125 -1.80 -0.89 21.93
C ALA A 125 -0.50 -1.28 21.22
N PHE A 126 -0.02 -0.48 20.27
CA PHE A 126 1.09 -0.89 19.39
C PHE A 126 2.49 -0.56 19.92
N LYS A 127 2.69 0.66 20.45
CA LYS A 127 4.02 1.12 20.88
C LYS A 127 4.63 0.27 22.00
N PRO A 128 3.88 -0.23 23.01
CA PRO A 128 4.44 -1.17 23.99
C PRO A 128 4.93 -2.47 23.35
N PHE A 129 4.19 -2.96 22.33
CA PHE A 129 4.65 -4.09 21.52
C PHE A 129 5.93 -3.75 20.74
N LEU A 130 6.00 -2.58 20.11
CA LEU A 130 7.18 -2.17 19.35
C LEU A 130 8.44 -2.00 20.23
N ASP A 131 8.31 -1.36 21.38
CA ASP A 131 9.46 -0.96 22.22
C ASP A 131 10.04 -2.11 23.07
N GLY A 132 9.30 -3.19 23.29
CA GLY A 132 9.77 -4.30 24.13
C GLY A 132 9.17 -5.67 23.82
N GLY A 133 8.00 -5.71 23.18
CA GLY A 133 7.36 -6.96 22.78
C GLY A 133 8.03 -7.60 21.56
N LEU A 134 8.36 -6.81 20.53
CA LEU A 134 8.74 -7.27 19.20
C LEU A 134 9.89 -8.28 19.23
N HIS A 135 11.01 -7.93 19.86
CA HIS A 135 12.20 -8.79 19.92
C HIS A 135 12.30 -9.64 21.19
N SER A 136 11.24 -9.70 22.01
CA SER A 136 11.22 -10.54 23.23
C SER A 136 11.42 -12.03 22.91
N GLY A 137 10.88 -12.49 21.77
CA GLY A 137 10.82 -13.90 21.42
C GLY A 137 9.56 -14.61 21.92
N GLU A 138 8.63 -13.87 22.53
CA GLU A 138 7.41 -14.42 23.13
C GLU A 138 6.14 -14.04 22.35
N VAL A 139 6.27 -13.19 21.32
CA VAL A 139 5.16 -12.71 20.48
C VAL A 139 4.40 -13.89 19.88
N GLY A 140 3.11 -14.00 20.17
CA GLY A 140 2.27 -15.08 19.65
C GLY A 140 2.67 -16.49 20.11
N GLY A 141 3.45 -16.60 21.19
CA GLY A 141 3.87 -17.87 21.77
C GLY A 141 5.12 -18.49 21.11
N PRO A 142 5.49 -19.72 21.53
CA PRO A 142 6.76 -20.35 21.17
C PRO A 142 6.93 -20.61 19.66
N GLU A 143 5.82 -20.68 18.92
CA GLU A 143 5.85 -20.94 17.48
C GLU A 143 6.24 -19.70 16.65
N THR A 144 5.75 -18.51 17.00
CA THR A 144 5.91 -17.30 16.18
C THR A 144 6.90 -16.30 16.76
N GLY A 145 7.16 -16.35 18.07
CA GLY A 145 7.96 -15.33 18.75
C GLY A 145 9.41 -15.25 18.27
N ALA A 146 10.03 -16.39 17.95
CA ALA A 146 11.39 -16.42 17.41
C ALA A 146 11.51 -15.71 16.05
N ALA A 147 10.45 -15.71 15.23
CA ALA A 147 10.47 -15.04 13.93
C ALA A 147 10.49 -13.51 14.09
N PHE A 148 9.78 -12.96 15.07
CA PHE A 148 9.74 -11.50 15.31
C PHE A 148 11.09 -10.94 15.77
N LYS A 149 11.97 -11.75 16.37
CA LYS A 149 13.36 -11.35 16.69
C LYS A 149 14.18 -10.93 15.47
N THR A 150 13.76 -11.32 14.27
CA THR A 150 14.48 -11.05 13.02
C THR A 150 13.95 -9.82 12.27
N VAL A 151 12.89 -9.19 12.76
CA VAL A 151 12.33 -7.99 12.15
C VAL A 151 13.32 -6.84 12.30
N PHE A 152 13.71 -6.23 11.18
CA PHE A 152 14.72 -5.17 11.15
C PHE A 152 14.17 -3.80 10.74
N ASN A 153 12.93 -3.74 10.25
CA ASN A 153 12.22 -2.48 10.07
C ASN A 153 10.72 -2.66 10.33
N VAL A 154 10.10 -1.68 11.00
CA VAL A 154 8.66 -1.61 11.21
C VAL A 154 8.15 -0.22 10.83
N VAL A 155 7.25 -0.17 9.85
CA VAL A 155 6.54 1.05 9.46
C VAL A 155 5.11 0.97 9.95
N VAL A 156 4.65 2.02 10.64
CA VAL A 156 3.28 2.18 11.11
C VAL A 156 2.66 3.38 10.42
N MET A 157 1.49 3.16 9.82
CA MET A 157 0.78 4.15 9.02
C MET A 157 -0.70 4.18 9.42
N ARG A 158 -1.36 5.31 9.17
CA ARG A 158 -2.80 5.47 9.35
C ARG A 158 -3.50 5.97 8.10
N GLY A 159 -4.72 5.51 7.86
CA GLY A 159 -5.67 6.18 7.01
C GLY A 159 -6.18 7.45 7.70
N ARG A 160 -6.88 8.28 6.93
CA ARG A 160 -7.49 9.54 7.40
C ARG A 160 -9.01 9.51 7.25
N GLU A 161 -9.60 8.33 7.36
CA GLU A 161 -11.05 8.19 7.38
C GLU A 161 -11.65 8.92 8.60
N THR A 162 -12.86 9.47 8.44
CA THR A 162 -13.52 10.24 9.51
C THR A 162 -13.91 9.39 10.71
N GLU A 163 -14.11 8.09 10.51
CA GLU A 163 -14.47 7.13 11.54
C GLU A 163 -13.72 5.81 11.30
N ASN A 164 -13.38 5.11 12.39
CA ASN A 164 -12.68 3.84 12.34
C ASN A 164 -11.45 3.94 11.44
N GLU A 165 -10.50 4.81 11.80
CA GLU A 165 -9.26 4.97 11.02
C GLU A 165 -8.60 3.60 10.80
N THR A 166 -8.21 3.35 9.55
CA THR A 166 -7.41 2.16 9.23
C THR A 166 -6.00 2.38 9.74
N VAL A 167 -5.41 1.38 10.37
CA VAL A 167 -3.96 1.33 10.59
C VAL A 167 -3.36 0.27 9.71
N ALA A 168 -2.19 0.56 9.16
CA ALA A 168 -1.41 -0.36 8.35
C ALA A 168 0.00 -0.45 8.93
N VAL A 169 0.47 -1.67 9.14
CA VAL A 169 1.79 -1.96 9.69
C VAL A 169 2.57 -2.82 8.70
N ALA A 170 3.78 -2.39 8.36
CA ALA A 170 4.73 -3.12 7.54
C ALA A 170 5.82 -3.70 8.43
N PHE A 171 5.98 -5.01 8.43
CA PHE A 171 7.09 -5.70 9.10
C PHE A 171 8.08 -6.18 8.04
N VAL A 172 9.29 -5.64 8.04
CA VAL A 172 10.35 -6.05 7.13
C VAL A 172 11.26 -7.04 7.84
N HIS A 173 11.43 -8.22 7.24
CA HIS A 173 12.11 -9.36 7.87
C HIS A 173 12.76 -10.27 6.82
N PRO A 174 13.73 -11.12 7.20
CA PRO A 174 14.26 -12.16 6.32
C PRO A 174 13.15 -13.07 5.78
N LYS A 175 13.35 -13.61 4.58
CA LYS A 175 12.38 -14.52 3.93
C LYS A 175 12.06 -15.77 4.74
N ALA A 176 13.00 -16.24 5.56
CA ALA A 176 12.80 -17.41 6.42
C ALA A 176 11.72 -17.20 7.49
N SER A 177 11.44 -15.94 7.84
CA SER A 177 10.49 -15.57 8.90
C SER A 177 9.07 -15.32 8.38
N THR A 178 8.88 -15.28 7.05
CA THR A 178 7.66 -14.78 6.41
C THR A 178 6.41 -15.55 6.82
N ASP A 179 6.42 -16.88 6.75
CA ASP A 179 5.22 -17.66 7.04
C ASP A 179 4.87 -17.67 8.52
N LEU A 180 5.86 -17.62 9.42
CA LEU A 180 5.64 -17.54 10.87
C LEU A 180 5.09 -16.18 11.29
N ILE A 181 5.63 -15.09 10.73
CA ILE A 181 5.11 -13.74 10.98
C ILE A 181 3.70 -13.60 10.42
N ALA A 182 3.43 -14.07 9.19
CA ALA A 182 2.08 -14.05 8.62
C ALA A 182 1.08 -14.88 9.44
N LYS A 183 1.51 -16.04 9.96
CA LYS A 183 0.68 -16.90 10.84
C LYS A 183 0.28 -16.18 12.13
N PHE A 184 1.14 -15.33 12.68
CA PHE A 184 0.77 -14.54 13.86
C PHE A 184 -0.44 -13.65 13.59
N PHE A 185 -0.52 -13.05 12.40
CA PHE A 185 -1.63 -12.20 11.96
C PHE A 185 -2.82 -12.96 11.33
N ASP A 186 -2.89 -14.28 11.51
CA ASP A 186 -4.13 -15.03 11.24
C ASP A 186 -5.22 -14.57 12.21
N ASP A 187 -6.37 -14.19 11.67
CA ASP A 187 -7.52 -13.69 12.44
C ASP A 187 -7.99 -14.65 13.54
N LYS A 188 -7.73 -15.96 13.37
CA LYS A 188 -8.03 -17.04 14.31
C LYS A 188 -7.04 -17.13 15.47
N ASN A 189 -5.91 -16.42 15.41
CA ASN A 189 -4.96 -16.42 16.51
C ASN A 189 -5.62 -15.76 17.75
N PRO A 190 -5.70 -16.46 18.90
CA PRO A 190 -6.37 -15.95 20.09
C PRO A 190 -5.74 -14.67 20.65
N PHE A 191 -4.50 -14.36 20.28
CA PHE A 191 -3.83 -13.11 20.66
C PHE A 191 -4.64 -11.87 20.27
N TRP A 192 -5.39 -11.94 19.17
CA TRP A 192 -6.19 -10.80 18.67
C TRP A 192 -7.51 -10.62 19.40
N GLN A 193 -7.95 -11.60 20.18
CA GLN A 193 -9.22 -11.49 20.91
C GLN A 193 -9.18 -10.37 21.94
N THR A 194 -8.06 -10.21 22.66
CA THR A 194 -7.86 -9.10 23.60
C THR A 194 -8.07 -7.75 22.92
N GLY A 195 -7.61 -7.57 21.69
CA GLY A 195 -7.81 -6.31 20.98
C GLY A 195 -9.23 -6.02 20.55
N ARG A 196 -10.02 -7.07 20.28
CA ARG A 196 -11.45 -6.94 20.01
C ARG A 196 -12.20 -6.61 21.30
N ASP A 197 -11.83 -7.27 22.41
CA ASP A 197 -12.44 -7.06 23.72
C ASP A 197 -12.15 -5.64 24.27
N GLU A 198 -10.94 -5.13 24.03
CA GLU A 198 -10.50 -3.78 24.41
C GLU A 198 -10.89 -2.71 23.38
N GLY A 199 -11.49 -3.10 22.24
CA GLY A 199 -12.07 -2.19 21.25
C GLY A 199 -11.07 -1.50 20.33
N TRP A 200 -9.80 -1.91 20.31
CA TRP A 200 -8.76 -1.33 19.45
C TRP A 200 -8.51 -2.11 18.15
N LEU A 201 -9.14 -3.29 18.01
CA LEU A 201 -9.23 -4.06 16.78
C LEU A 201 -10.69 -4.24 16.38
N LEU A 202 -11.09 -3.65 15.25
CA LEU A 202 -12.42 -3.81 14.68
C LEU A 202 -12.38 -4.68 13.41
N GLY A 203 -13.19 -5.72 13.40
CA GLY A 203 -13.31 -6.63 12.25
C GLY A 203 -12.15 -7.63 12.16
N PRO A 204 -12.04 -8.33 11.01
CA PRO A 204 -10.94 -9.24 10.76
C PRO A 204 -9.63 -8.49 10.49
N LEU A 205 -8.51 -9.12 10.82
CA LEU A 205 -7.21 -8.70 10.32
C LEU A 205 -7.05 -9.10 8.87
N THR A 206 -6.60 -8.15 8.06
CA THR A 206 -6.10 -8.48 6.74
C THR A 206 -4.58 -8.41 6.75
N ASN A 207 -3.94 -9.45 6.22
CA ASN A 207 -2.52 -9.43 5.98
C ASN A 207 -2.18 -9.91 4.57
N PHE A 208 -1.08 -9.40 4.03
CA PHE A 208 -0.50 -9.90 2.80
C PHE A 208 1.01 -9.86 2.86
N LYS A 209 1.62 -10.81 2.16
CA LYS A 209 3.07 -10.96 2.06
C LYS A 209 3.52 -10.33 0.76
N THR A 210 4.63 -9.61 0.78
CA THR A 210 5.25 -9.13 -0.45
C THR A 210 6.75 -9.39 -0.43
N THR A 211 7.31 -9.58 -1.62
CA THR A 211 8.76 -9.66 -1.82
C THR A 211 9.20 -8.43 -2.62
N PRO A 212 9.82 -7.44 -1.97
CA PRO A 212 10.44 -6.30 -2.66
C PRO A 212 11.47 -6.78 -3.67
N PHE A 213 11.50 -6.16 -4.84
CA PHE A 213 12.47 -6.48 -5.89
C PHE A 213 13.21 -5.26 -6.44
N LEU A 214 12.71 -4.05 -6.19
CA LEU A 214 13.46 -2.82 -6.45
C LEU A 214 13.02 -1.67 -5.55
N ALA A 215 13.95 -0.76 -5.29
CA ALA A 215 13.70 0.55 -4.74
C ALA A 215 14.19 1.64 -5.69
N ARG A 216 13.45 2.74 -5.76
CA ARG A 216 13.87 4.00 -6.36
C ARG A 216 14.06 5.01 -5.23
N GLY A 217 15.15 5.75 -5.29
CA GLY A 217 15.56 6.65 -4.20
C GLY A 217 15.93 5.95 -2.92
N ALA A 218 16.65 4.84 -3.04
CA ALA A 218 17.35 4.21 -1.92
C ALA A 218 18.44 5.14 -1.37
N ASP A 219 18.74 5.01 -0.07
CA ASP A 219 19.88 5.67 0.53
C ASP A 219 21.17 5.13 -0.11
N PRO A 220 22.02 5.99 -0.70
CA PRO A 220 23.23 5.54 -1.39
C PRO A 220 24.25 4.85 -0.47
N LYS A 221 24.15 5.03 0.86
CA LYS A 221 25.04 4.39 1.83
C LYS A 221 24.61 2.96 2.16
N THR A 222 23.30 2.70 2.20
CA THR A 222 22.77 1.42 2.65
C THR A 222 22.26 0.57 1.49
N GLY A 223 21.89 1.18 0.36
CA GLY A 223 21.18 0.52 -0.74
C GLY A 223 19.72 0.22 -0.43
N TYR A 224 19.23 0.55 0.78
CA TYR A 224 17.86 0.34 1.22
C TYR A 224 17.03 1.62 1.10
N PRO A 225 15.69 1.52 1.05
CA PRO A 225 14.81 2.67 1.18
C PRO A 225 15.19 3.54 2.40
N PRO A 226 15.20 4.88 2.29
CA PRO A 226 15.44 5.74 3.43
C PRO A 226 14.30 5.59 4.44
N GLN A 227 14.59 5.86 5.71
CA GLN A 227 13.58 5.91 6.76
C GLN A 227 12.51 6.96 6.42
N TRP A 228 11.24 6.55 6.45
CA TRP A 228 10.10 7.40 6.18
C TRP A 228 9.83 8.32 7.38
N LYS A 229 9.63 9.60 7.09
CA LYS A 229 9.41 10.61 8.12
C LYS A 229 7.97 10.55 8.62
N LYS A 230 7.77 10.75 9.93
CA LYS A 230 6.43 10.95 10.49
C LYS A 230 5.72 12.10 9.75
N GLY A 231 4.46 11.88 9.38
CA GLY A 231 3.66 12.82 8.59
C GLY A 231 3.87 12.74 7.07
N SER A 232 4.84 11.95 6.59
CA SER A 232 4.94 11.62 5.17
C SER A 232 3.67 10.91 4.68
N GLY A 233 3.32 11.14 3.42
CA GLY A 233 2.24 10.40 2.76
C GLY A 233 2.79 9.14 2.10
N VAL A 234 2.00 8.08 2.06
CA VAL A 234 2.30 6.83 1.36
C VAL A 234 1.09 6.47 0.50
N LEU A 235 1.32 6.19 -0.78
CA LEU A 235 0.36 5.46 -1.60
C LEU A 235 0.83 4.02 -1.72
N VAL A 236 -0.01 3.09 -1.30
CA VAL A 236 0.11 1.66 -1.58
C VAL A 236 -0.72 1.38 -2.83
N ALA A 237 -0.05 1.24 -3.97
CA ALA A 237 -0.67 0.97 -5.26
C ALA A 237 -0.52 -0.51 -5.61
N SER A 238 -1.62 -1.26 -5.63
CA SER A 238 -1.66 -2.68 -6.01
C SER A 238 -2.32 -2.85 -7.37
N PHE A 239 -1.71 -3.62 -8.27
CA PHE A 239 -2.24 -3.88 -9.61
C PHE A 239 -1.69 -5.19 -10.19
N GLY A 240 -2.42 -5.78 -11.14
CA GLY A 240 -2.00 -6.95 -11.91
C GLY A 240 -1.21 -6.50 -13.12
N LEU A 241 -0.03 -7.08 -13.38
CA LEU A 241 0.76 -6.75 -14.56
C LEU A 241 0.37 -7.66 -15.74
N LYS A 242 -0.19 -7.06 -16.79
CA LYS A 242 -0.54 -7.76 -18.04
C LYS A 242 0.67 -8.13 -18.90
N ILE A 243 1.82 -7.50 -18.62
CA ILE A 243 3.11 -7.72 -19.29
C ILE A 243 4.09 -8.39 -18.32
N ASP A 244 5.20 -8.90 -18.84
CA ASP A 244 6.25 -9.44 -17.97
C ASP A 244 6.84 -8.34 -17.07
N LYS A 245 7.17 -8.70 -15.83
CA LYS A 245 7.75 -7.77 -14.85
C LYS A 245 9.03 -7.13 -15.37
N ASN A 246 9.87 -7.89 -16.06
CA ASN A 246 11.14 -7.38 -16.58
C ASN A 246 10.95 -6.43 -17.77
N GLU A 247 9.81 -6.50 -18.46
CA GLU A 247 9.40 -5.52 -19.47
C GLU A 247 8.81 -4.25 -18.83
N TRP A 248 8.14 -4.40 -17.69
CA TRP A 248 7.57 -3.28 -16.92
C TRP A 248 8.66 -2.44 -16.23
N ILE A 249 9.70 -3.05 -15.68
CA ILE A 249 10.76 -2.36 -14.91
C ILE A 249 11.37 -1.18 -15.70
N PRO A 250 11.81 -1.33 -16.97
CA PRO A 250 12.34 -0.23 -17.77
C PRO A 250 11.36 0.94 -17.93
N ALA A 251 10.05 0.68 -18.04
CA ALA A 251 9.05 1.75 -18.10
C ALA A 251 8.92 2.47 -16.75
N PHE A 252 8.87 1.70 -15.66
CA PHE A 252 8.77 2.23 -14.30
C PHE A 252 10.01 3.02 -13.85
N THR A 253 11.19 2.71 -14.39
CA THR A 253 12.47 3.36 -14.06
C THR A 253 12.98 4.28 -15.17
N SER A 254 12.11 4.62 -16.12
CA SER A 254 12.43 5.50 -17.25
C SER A 254 12.63 6.97 -16.81
N PRO A 255 13.33 7.79 -17.62
CA PRO A 255 13.45 9.22 -17.37
C PRO A 255 12.11 9.95 -17.28
N ASP A 256 11.07 9.50 -18.00
CA ASP A 256 9.73 10.11 -17.89
C ASP A 256 9.05 9.74 -16.57
N SER A 257 9.27 8.53 -16.07
CA SER A 257 8.89 8.15 -14.72
C SER A 257 9.63 8.98 -13.67
N ASP A 258 10.92 9.27 -13.84
CA ASP A 258 11.69 10.15 -12.94
C ASP A 258 11.04 11.53 -12.81
N LYS A 259 10.64 12.15 -13.94
CA LYS A 259 9.96 13.45 -13.93
C LYS A 259 8.62 13.40 -13.23
N LEU A 260 7.82 12.36 -13.50
CA LEU A 260 6.52 12.17 -12.86
C LEU A 260 6.66 12.05 -11.34
N HIS A 261 7.64 11.27 -10.88
CA HIS A 261 7.88 11.06 -9.47
C HIS A 261 8.35 12.34 -8.77
N ASP A 262 9.29 13.09 -9.37
CA ASP A 262 9.77 14.35 -8.80
C ASP A 262 8.67 15.43 -8.79
N ALA A 263 7.89 15.56 -9.87
CA ALA A 263 6.76 16.49 -9.93
C ALA A 263 5.68 16.18 -8.89
N ALA A 264 5.40 14.89 -8.66
CA ALA A 264 4.48 14.44 -7.63
C ALA A 264 5.05 14.59 -6.20
N GLY A 265 6.34 14.90 -6.06
CA GLY A 265 7.02 15.00 -4.77
C GLY A 265 7.28 13.64 -4.10
N ILE A 266 7.31 12.57 -4.90
CA ILE A 266 7.73 11.24 -4.46
C ILE A 266 9.23 11.28 -4.23
N TYR A 267 9.69 10.81 -3.07
CA TYR A 267 11.12 10.75 -2.75
C TYR A 267 11.66 9.33 -2.66
N THR A 268 10.78 8.34 -2.54
CA THR A 268 11.13 6.91 -2.57
C THR A 268 10.00 6.12 -3.19
N SER A 269 10.33 5.06 -3.93
CA SER A 269 9.34 4.07 -4.33
C SER A 269 9.87 2.66 -4.17
N VAL A 270 9.07 1.75 -3.60
CA VAL A 270 9.45 0.34 -3.42
C VAL A 270 8.44 -0.51 -4.16
N ALA A 271 8.91 -1.30 -5.13
CA ALA A 271 8.05 -2.24 -5.86
C ALA A 271 8.30 -3.67 -5.38
N SER A 272 7.20 -4.38 -5.15
CA SER A 272 7.17 -5.71 -4.56
C SER A 272 6.24 -6.63 -5.33
N THR A 273 6.58 -7.91 -5.37
CA THR A 273 5.64 -8.96 -5.84
C THR A 273 4.70 -9.30 -4.71
N VAL A 274 3.39 -9.36 -4.97
CA VAL A 274 2.41 -9.75 -3.95
C VAL A 274 2.34 -11.28 -3.88
N ASN A 275 2.74 -11.83 -2.74
CA ASN A 275 2.66 -13.26 -2.46
C ASN A 275 1.30 -13.53 -1.83
N LYS A 276 0.35 -14.02 -2.63
CA LYS A 276 -0.98 -14.57 -2.28
C LYS A 276 -1.46 -14.23 -0.84
N GLY A 277 -2.17 -13.12 -0.70
CA GLY A 277 -2.97 -12.70 0.47
C GLY A 277 -4.43 -12.46 0.06
N SER A 278 -5.35 -12.41 1.02
CA SER A 278 -6.79 -12.75 0.86
C SER A 278 -7.68 -11.79 0.05
N GLU A 279 -7.21 -10.62 -0.40
CA GLU A 279 -8.14 -9.56 -0.86
C GLU A 279 -7.83 -8.94 -2.23
N TYR A 280 -6.63 -9.13 -2.78
CA TYR A 280 -6.28 -8.63 -4.10
C TYR A 280 -6.52 -9.72 -5.15
N ASP A 281 -7.61 -9.59 -5.92
CA ASP A 281 -7.97 -10.51 -7.00
C ASP A 281 -7.58 -9.92 -8.36
N SER A 282 -6.80 -10.65 -9.15
CA SER A 282 -6.34 -10.22 -10.47
C SER A 282 -6.04 -11.47 -11.28
N ALA A 283 -6.37 -11.45 -12.56
CA ALA A 283 -6.04 -12.55 -13.48
C ALA A 283 -4.52 -12.64 -13.75
N PHE A 284 -3.78 -11.58 -13.39
CA PHE A 284 -2.36 -11.42 -13.66
C PHE A 284 -1.52 -11.38 -12.38
N LYS A 285 -0.20 -11.56 -12.53
CA LYS A 285 0.75 -11.45 -11.41
C LYS A 285 0.66 -10.06 -10.78
N ALA A 286 0.39 -10.04 -9.48
CA ALA A 286 0.17 -8.82 -8.73
C ALA A 286 1.49 -8.17 -8.31
N VAL A 287 1.59 -6.87 -8.57
CA VAL A 287 2.65 -5.98 -8.09
C VAL A 287 2.04 -4.96 -7.15
N GLN A 288 2.80 -4.62 -6.11
CA GLN A 288 2.49 -3.52 -5.23
C GLN A 288 3.63 -2.52 -5.23
N VAL A 289 3.30 -1.25 -5.35
CA VAL A 289 4.27 -0.15 -5.30
C VAL A 289 3.92 0.78 -4.15
N PHE A 290 4.86 0.98 -3.24
CA PHE A 290 4.80 1.99 -2.20
C PHE A 290 5.44 3.25 -2.75
N HIS A 291 4.64 4.29 -2.98
CA HIS A 291 5.15 5.62 -3.30
C HIS A 291 5.15 6.47 -2.03
N THR A 292 6.30 6.99 -1.64
CA THR A 292 6.42 7.81 -0.43
C THR A 292 6.62 9.28 -0.78
N PHE A 293 5.75 10.12 -0.21
CA PHE A 293 5.60 11.55 -0.47
C PHE A 293 5.95 12.36 0.76
N LYS A 294 6.26 13.65 0.58
CA LYS A 294 6.58 14.54 1.71
C LYS A 294 5.41 14.73 2.67
N ASN A 295 4.17 14.57 2.22
CA ASN A 295 2.98 14.70 3.06
C ASN A 295 1.79 13.89 2.51
N PHE A 296 0.80 13.65 3.37
CA PHE A 296 -0.41 12.90 3.04
C PHE A 296 -1.21 13.48 1.87
N LYS A 297 -1.32 14.81 1.75
CA LYS A 297 -2.09 15.47 0.68
C LYS A 297 -1.55 15.12 -0.71
N GLN A 298 -0.23 14.99 -0.84
CA GLN A 298 0.40 14.58 -2.11
C GLN A 298 0.05 13.14 -2.48
N ALA A 299 0.02 12.22 -1.50
CA ALA A 299 -0.37 10.83 -1.75
C ALA A 299 -1.83 10.74 -2.24
N VAL A 300 -2.74 11.47 -1.60
CA VAL A 300 -4.16 11.55 -2.00
C VAL A 300 -4.31 12.13 -3.40
N ALA A 301 -3.60 13.23 -3.72
CA ALA A 301 -3.65 13.84 -5.03
C ALA A 301 -3.13 12.89 -6.12
N PHE A 302 -2.04 12.17 -5.86
CA PHE A 302 -1.47 11.22 -6.80
C PHE A 302 -2.37 10.02 -7.07
N ASP A 303 -2.96 9.44 -6.02
CA ASP A 303 -3.96 8.37 -6.16
C ASP A 303 -5.17 8.81 -7.00
N ALA A 304 -5.70 10.01 -6.72
CA ALA A 304 -6.83 10.57 -7.47
C ALA A 304 -6.51 10.72 -8.97
N MET A 305 -5.28 11.11 -9.34
CA MET A 305 -4.88 11.21 -10.75
C MET A 305 -4.84 9.84 -11.44
N ILE A 306 -4.33 8.80 -10.74
CA ILE A 306 -4.28 7.43 -11.27
C ILE A 306 -5.71 6.90 -11.47
N GLN A 307 -6.56 7.04 -10.46
CA GLN A 307 -7.96 6.58 -10.50
C GLN A 307 -8.77 7.27 -11.60
N ALA A 308 -8.51 8.57 -11.81
CA ALA A 308 -9.11 9.33 -12.90
C ALA A 308 -8.52 8.99 -14.28
N LYS A 309 -7.48 8.15 -14.35
CA LYS A 309 -6.75 7.79 -15.58
C LYS A 309 -6.30 9.03 -16.36
N GLN A 310 -5.88 10.07 -15.64
CA GLN A 310 -5.33 11.26 -16.28
C GLN A 310 -3.98 10.93 -16.92
N PRO A 311 -3.62 11.52 -18.06
CA PRO A 311 -2.29 11.33 -18.64
C PRO A 311 -1.18 11.60 -17.61
N PRO A 312 -0.16 10.73 -17.48
CA PRO A 312 0.16 9.58 -18.35
C PRO A 312 -0.42 8.22 -17.88
N PHE A 313 -1.34 8.20 -16.91
CA PHE A 313 -1.88 6.97 -16.31
C PHE A 313 -2.92 6.25 -17.18
N ASP A 314 -3.41 6.89 -18.23
CA ASP A 314 -4.22 6.27 -19.28
C ASP A 314 -3.48 5.14 -19.98
N ALA A 315 -2.22 5.35 -20.36
CA ALA A 315 -1.36 4.32 -20.94
C ALA A 315 -1.00 3.22 -19.90
N VAL A 316 -0.83 3.59 -18.63
CA VAL A 316 -0.58 2.62 -17.55
C VAL A 316 -1.79 1.69 -17.38
N ALA A 317 -3.02 2.20 -17.50
CA ALA A 317 -4.23 1.40 -17.38
C ALA A 317 -4.34 0.29 -18.44
N GLU A 318 -3.69 0.43 -19.60
CA GLU A 318 -3.65 -0.61 -20.62
C GLU A 318 -2.82 -1.83 -20.18
N ILE A 319 -1.74 -1.60 -19.43
CA ILE A 319 -0.79 -2.64 -18.98
C ILE A 319 -1.05 -3.14 -17.55
N THR A 320 -1.96 -2.49 -16.82
CA THR A 320 -2.39 -2.90 -15.48
C THR A 320 -3.80 -3.47 -15.45
N ASP A 321 -4.07 -4.39 -14.54
CA ASP A 321 -5.39 -4.91 -14.20
C ASP A 321 -5.75 -4.59 -12.75
N ASN A 322 -7.05 -4.37 -12.49
CA ASN A 322 -7.63 -4.13 -11.17
C ASN A 322 -6.81 -3.20 -10.24
N PHE A 323 -6.48 -1.98 -10.69
CA PHE A 323 -5.74 -1.05 -9.85
C PHE A 323 -6.49 -0.71 -8.54
N GLN A 324 -5.79 -0.86 -7.42
CA GLN A 324 -6.27 -0.49 -6.09
C GLN A 324 -5.24 0.41 -5.41
N GLY A 325 -5.64 1.65 -5.13
CA GLY A 325 -4.83 2.61 -4.38
C GLY A 325 -5.34 2.76 -2.95
N GLN A 326 -4.43 2.74 -1.99
CA GLN A 326 -4.71 3.07 -0.60
C GLN A 326 -3.70 4.09 -0.11
N THR A 327 -4.19 5.20 0.45
CA THR A 327 -3.34 6.29 0.94
C THR A 327 -3.26 6.30 2.45
N TYR A 328 -2.05 6.46 2.96
CA TYR A 328 -1.76 6.48 4.39
C TYR A 328 -0.81 7.62 4.76
N GLU A 329 -0.86 8.03 6.02
CA GLU A 329 0.11 8.91 6.66
C GLU A 329 1.01 8.10 7.61
N VAL A 330 2.32 8.33 7.55
CA VAL A 330 3.28 7.64 8.42
C VAL A 330 3.16 8.16 9.86
N ILE A 331 2.90 7.26 10.80
CA ILE A 331 2.95 7.52 12.24
C ILE A 331 4.38 7.35 12.75
N SER A 332 5.01 6.23 12.40
CA SER A 332 6.40 5.92 12.73
C SER A 332 7.02 5.01 11.70
N ASP A 333 8.33 5.13 11.51
CA ASP A 333 9.17 4.18 10.81
C ASP A 333 10.35 3.91 11.73
N THR A 334 10.52 2.67 12.19
CA THR A 334 11.55 2.29 13.14
C THR A 334 12.46 1.24 12.51
N ASN A 335 13.73 1.62 12.33
CA ASN A 335 14.78 0.70 11.90
C ASN A 335 15.49 0.09 13.12
N PHE A 336 15.85 -1.18 12.99
CA PHE A 336 16.67 -1.92 13.95
C PHE A 336 17.93 -2.43 13.25
N PRO A 337 18.95 -1.57 13.09
CA PRO A 337 20.19 -1.87 12.36
C PRO A 337 20.86 -3.19 12.76
N GLU A 338 20.78 -3.55 14.03
CA GLU A 338 21.36 -4.75 14.63
C GLU A 338 20.76 -6.06 14.08
N TYR A 339 19.57 -6.01 13.48
CA TYR A 339 18.89 -7.16 12.88
C TYR A 339 18.92 -7.15 11.35
N PHE A 340 19.61 -6.17 10.73
CA PHE A 340 19.78 -6.20 9.28
C PHE A 340 20.46 -7.49 8.84
N PRO A 341 20.03 -8.12 7.73
CA PRO A 341 20.75 -9.24 7.15
C PRO A 341 22.20 -8.81 6.91
N GLN A 342 23.15 -9.50 7.57
CA GLN A 342 24.56 -9.29 7.28
C GLN A 342 24.84 -9.79 5.86
N ALA A 343 25.63 -9.02 5.11
CA ALA A 343 26.01 -9.32 3.72
C ALA A 343 26.86 -10.59 3.61
#